data_AF-A0A5P8FPZ0-F1
#
_entry.id   AF-A0A5P8FPZ0-F1
#
_cell.length_a   1.000
_cell.length_b   1.000
_cell.length_c   1.000
_cell.angle_alpha   90.00
_cell.angle_beta   90.00
_cell.angle_gamma   90.00
#
_symmetry.space_group_name_H-M   'P 1'
#
loop_
_entity.id
_entity.type
_entity.pdbx_description
1 polymer ?
#
loop_
_entity_poly.entity_id
_entity_poly.type
_entity_poly.pdbx_seq_one_letter_code
_entity_poly.pdbx_strand_id
1 'polypeptide(L)'
;MPEVLFSRGTWMPAVVDDDGRLLLDVVGGADALHGPRTFTVPVTHEHAEVVRMSVRRHLLLYAALLPLCYDAGVAGPWDEEAAAALLDPVLLGTPQEVDETLRRARVDRRVLVAHHVSLQLLKSRRYYEAAQSATAESDWARVRKHLGV
;
A
#
# COMPACT_ATOMS: atom_id res chain seq x y z
N MET A 1 16.01 -3.08 16.99
CA MET A 1 15.21 -3.78 15.97
C MET A 1 13.80 -3.30 16.19
N PRO A 2 13.16 -2.68 15.20
CA PRO A 2 11.87 -2.03 15.40
C PRO A 2 10.82 -3.04 15.91
N GLU A 3 9.97 -2.60 16.83
CA GLU A 3 8.90 -3.42 17.40
C GLU A 3 7.69 -3.38 16.46
N VAL A 4 7.20 -4.54 16.04
CA VAL A 4 6.00 -4.62 15.20
C VAL A 4 4.76 -4.41 16.06
N LEU A 5 4.17 -3.22 15.98
CA LEU A 5 2.94 -2.87 16.69
C LEU A 5 1.68 -3.38 16.00
N PHE A 6 1.73 -3.52 14.67
CA PHE A 6 0.62 -4.09 13.90
C PHE A 6 1.09 -4.66 12.56
N SER A 7 0.62 -5.85 12.22
CA SER A 7 0.76 -6.44 10.89
C SER A 7 -0.44 -7.33 10.56
N ARG A 8 -0.77 -7.44 9.27
CA ARG A 8 -1.76 -8.41 8.77
C ARG A 8 -1.13 -9.75 8.35
N GLY A 9 0.16 -9.95 8.60
CA GLY A 9 0.87 -11.20 8.27
C GLY A 9 1.06 -11.46 6.77
N THR A 10 0.71 -10.50 5.92
CA THR A 10 0.90 -10.52 4.46
C THR A 10 2.00 -9.53 4.06
N TRP A 11 2.25 -9.39 2.75
CA TRP A 11 3.13 -8.33 2.22
C TRP A 11 2.56 -6.91 2.39
N MET A 12 1.40 -6.75 3.03
CA MET A 12 0.88 -5.43 3.36
C MET A 12 1.76 -4.75 4.41
N PRO A 13 1.92 -3.41 4.35
CA PRO A 13 2.79 -2.69 5.25
C PRO A 13 2.50 -2.94 6.74
N ALA A 14 3.55 -3.02 7.54
CA ALA A 14 3.44 -3.16 8.99
C ALA A 14 3.57 -1.78 9.65
N VAL A 15 2.89 -1.58 10.78
CA VAL A 15 3.17 -0.43 11.65
C VAL A 15 4.20 -0.89 12.67
N VAL A 16 5.31 -0.16 12.75
CA VAL A 16 6.41 -0.45 13.67
C VAL A 16 6.75 0.76 14.53
N ASP A 17 7.28 0.50 15.72
CA ASP A 17 7.92 1.50 16.57
C ASP A 17 9.43 1.33 16.47
N ASP A 18 10.13 2.38 16.07
CA ASP A 18 11.58 2.45 16.05
C ASP A 18 12.04 3.51 17.05
N ASP A 19 12.35 3.08 18.26
CA ASP A 19 12.77 3.93 19.38
C ASP A 19 11.84 5.13 19.65
N GLY A 20 10.52 4.88 19.67
CA GLY A 20 9.46 5.87 19.89
C GLY A 20 9.04 6.64 18.63
N ARG A 21 9.61 6.31 17.47
CA ARG A 21 9.16 6.84 16.17
C ARG A 21 8.26 5.81 15.49
N LEU A 22 7.02 6.21 15.25
CA LEU A 22 6.05 5.36 14.56
C LEU A 22 6.28 5.42 13.04
N LEU A 23 6.52 4.25 12.45
CA LEU A 23 6.82 4.08 11.03
C LEU A 23 5.85 3.08 10.39
N LEU A 24 5.65 3.23 9.09
CA LEU A 24 5.05 2.19 8.25
C LEU A 24 6.16 1.50 7.45
N ASP A 25 6.38 0.23 7.75
CA ASP A 25 7.34 -0.66 7.08
C ASP A 25 6.69 -1.26 5.84
N VAL A 26 7.19 -0.86 4.67
CA VAL A 26 6.70 -1.26 3.36
C VAL A 26 7.71 -2.17 2.72
N VAL A 27 7.31 -3.39 2.38
CA VAL A 27 8.17 -4.33 1.68
C VAL A 27 7.86 -4.30 0.19
N GLY A 28 8.87 -4.04 -0.64
CA GLY A 28 8.73 -3.89 -2.08
C GLY A 28 10.07 -3.85 -2.80
N GLY A 29 10.05 -3.92 -4.13
CA GLY A 29 11.29 -4.00 -4.91
C GLY A 29 12.10 -5.27 -4.64
N ALA A 30 13.34 -5.28 -5.15
CA ALA A 30 14.32 -6.33 -4.88
C ALA A 30 15.70 -5.69 -4.75
N ASP A 31 16.52 -6.20 -3.83
CA ASP A 31 17.92 -5.83 -3.67
C ASP A 31 18.82 -6.55 -4.70
N ALA A 32 20.14 -6.34 -4.59
CA ALA A 32 21.12 -6.91 -5.50
C ALA A 32 21.21 -8.44 -5.43
N LEU A 33 20.67 -9.06 -4.37
CA LEU A 33 20.61 -10.50 -4.15
C LEU A 33 19.21 -11.07 -4.47
N HIS A 34 18.32 -10.27 -5.06
CA HIS A 34 16.92 -10.60 -5.33
C HIS A 34 16.07 -10.82 -4.06
N GLY A 35 16.53 -10.35 -2.91
CA GLY A 35 15.77 -10.28 -1.67
C GLY A 35 14.82 -9.06 -1.69
N PRO A 36 13.65 -9.13 -1.05
CA PRO A 36 12.77 -7.97 -0.95
C PRO A 36 13.42 -6.86 -0.09
N ARG A 37 13.25 -5.60 -0.49
CA ARG A 37 13.70 -4.44 0.29
C ARG A 37 12.59 -3.94 1.21
N THR A 38 12.97 -3.42 2.37
CA THR A 38 12.07 -2.71 3.27
C THR A 38 12.34 -1.21 3.18
N PHE A 39 11.27 -0.45 3.07
CA PHE A 39 11.25 1.01 3.07
C PHE A 39 10.37 1.49 4.21
N THR A 40 10.66 2.66 4.78
CA THR A 40 9.89 3.21 5.89
C THR A 40 9.33 4.58 5.53
N VAL A 41 8.14 4.88 6.03
CA VAL A 41 7.56 6.22 5.98
C VAL A 41 7.00 6.57 7.36
N PRO A 42 7.27 7.77 7.90
CA PRO A 42 6.74 8.17 9.20
C PRO A 42 5.22 8.25 9.19
N VAL A 43 4.59 7.77 10.25
CA VAL A 43 3.14 7.81 10.40
C VAL A 43 2.74 8.36 11.77
N THR A 44 1.53 8.91 11.86
CA THR A 44 0.94 9.32 13.13
C THR A 44 0.18 8.16 13.75
N HIS A 45 -0.20 8.30 15.03
CA HIS A 45 -1.10 7.33 15.66
C HIS A 45 -2.45 7.22 14.94
N GLU A 46 -2.95 8.30 14.35
CA GLU A 46 -4.19 8.31 13.58
C GLU A 46 -4.07 7.47 12.29
N HIS A 47 -2.96 7.63 11.56
CA HIS A 47 -2.64 6.79 10.41
C HIS A 47 -2.58 5.31 10.79
N ALA A 48 -1.86 4.98 11.87
CA ALA A 48 -1.73 3.60 12.33
C ALA A 48 -3.08 2.98 12.72
N GLU A 49 -3.96 3.75 13.37
CA GLU A 49 -5.29 3.28 13.74
C GLU A 49 -6.15 3.00 12.50
N VAL A 50 -6.12 3.86 11.49
CA VAL A 50 -6.81 3.60 10.21
C VAL A 50 -6.26 2.35 9.53
N VAL A 51 -4.94 2.18 9.48
CA VAL A 51 -4.28 1.00 8.91
C VAL A 51 -4.72 -0.29 9.62
N ARG A 52 -4.87 -0.24 10.94
CA ARG A 52 -5.36 -1.33 11.79
C ARG A 52 -6.83 -1.65 11.56
N MET A 53 -7.67 -0.63 11.45
CA MET A 53 -9.14 -0.80 11.40
C MET A 53 -9.69 -0.98 9.98
N SER A 54 -9.00 -0.51 8.94
CA SER A 54 -9.50 -0.48 7.57
C SER A 54 -8.55 -1.22 6.62
N VAL A 55 -8.88 -2.48 6.33
CA VAL A 55 -8.22 -3.25 5.25
C VAL A 55 -8.23 -2.49 3.93
N ARG A 56 -9.32 -1.78 3.64
CA ARG A 56 -9.51 -1.05 2.38
C ARG A 56 -8.51 0.09 2.24
N ARG A 57 -8.41 0.97 3.23
CA ARG A 57 -7.49 2.11 3.20
C ARG A 57 -6.04 1.63 3.25
N HIS A 58 -5.76 0.63 4.08
CA HIS A 58 -4.45 -0.01 4.14
C HIS A 58 -4.04 -0.58 2.76
N LEU A 59 -4.92 -1.31 2.08
CA LEU A 59 -4.65 -1.86 0.74
C LEU A 59 -4.44 -0.78 -0.31
N LEU A 60 -5.27 0.27 -0.31
CA LEU A 60 -5.15 1.36 -1.26
C LEU A 60 -3.82 2.12 -1.10
N LEU A 61 -3.40 2.34 0.15
CA LEU A 61 -2.09 2.94 0.45
C LEU A 61 -0.97 2.02 -0.03
N TYR A 62 -1.03 0.72 0.29
CA TYR A 62 -0.03 -0.24 -0.15
C TYR A 62 0.12 -0.27 -1.68
N ALA A 63 -0.99 -0.30 -2.40
CA ALA A 63 -0.98 -0.31 -3.87
C ALA A 63 -0.35 0.95 -4.47
N ALA A 64 -0.44 2.10 -3.79
CA ALA A 64 0.15 3.37 -4.22
C ALA A 64 1.64 3.49 -3.84
N LEU A 65 2.08 2.85 -2.76
CA LEU A 65 3.48 2.85 -2.32
C LEU A 65 4.36 1.91 -3.14
N LEU A 66 3.83 0.77 -3.60
CA LEU A 66 4.60 -0.23 -4.35
C LEU A 66 5.36 0.33 -5.57
N PRO A 67 4.75 1.17 -6.43
CA PRO A 67 5.47 1.84 -7.51
C PRO A 67 6.71 2.63 -7.06
N LEU A 68 6.64 3.32 -5.92
CA LEU A 68 7.80 4.05 -5.37
C LEU A 68 8.90 3.08 -4.94
N CYS A 69 8.53 1.92 -4.37
CA CYS A 69 9.50 0.90 -3.97
C CYS A 69 10.22 0.32 -5.19
N TYR A 70 9.49 0.14 -6.30
CA TYR A 70 10.07 -0.33 -7.56
C TYR A 70 10.95 0.72 -8.23
N ASP A 71 10.57 2.00 -8.17
CA ASP A 71 11.37 3.10 -8.73
C ASP A 71 12.68 3.30 -7.94
N ALA A 72 12.65 3.10 -6.62
CA ALA A 72 13.88 2.99 -5.80
C ALA A 72 14.73 1.76 -6.17
N GLY A 73 14.17 0.75 -6.86
CA GLY A 73 14.89 -0.36 -7.46
C GLY A 73 15.83 -1.09 -6.50
N VAL A 74 17.01 -1.48 -6.99
CA VAL A 74 18.05 -2.16 -6.20
C VAL A 74 18.77 -1.22 -5.23
N ALA A 75 19.12 -0.02 -5.71
CA ALA A 75 19.97 0.94 -4.97
C ALA A 75 19.57 2.41 -5.14
N GLY A 76 18.45 2.68 -5.82
CA GLY A 76 17.90 4.02 -5.95
C GLY A 76 17.35 4.55 -4.62
N PRO A 77 17.25 5.89 -4.50
CA PRO A 77 16.75 6.54 -3.30
C PRO A 77 15.26 6.24 -3.11
N TRP A 78 14.86 6.12 -1.85
CA TRP A 78 13.46 6.09 -1.46
C TRP A 78 12.90 7.51 -1.47
N ASP A 79 11.80 7.73 -2.19
CA ASP A 79 11.13 9.03 -2.23
C ASP A 79 10.20 9.17 -1.03
N GLU A 80 10.79 9.56 0.11
CA GLU A 80 10.08 9.74 1.38
C GLU A 80 8.99 10.81 1.29
N GLU A 81 9.22 11.88 0.53
CA GLU A 81 8.26 12.98 0.36
C GLU A 81 7.04 12.50 -0.43
N ALA A 82 7.25 11.78 -1.54
CA ALA A 82 6.15 11.21 -2.32
C ALA A 82 5.38 10.14 -1.52
N ALA A 83 6.07 9.33 -0.72
CA ALA A 83 5.42 8.35 0.15
C ALA A 83 4.58 9.02 1.24
N ALA A 84 5.12 10.07 1.89
CA ALA A 84 4.41 10.82 2.92
C ALA A 84 3.18 11.56 2.36
N ALA A 85 3.29 12.11 1.14
CA ALA A 85 2.19 12.80 0.46
C ALA A 85 0.97 11.89 0.16
N LEU A 86 1.13 10.57 0.21
CA LEU A 86 0.03 9.62 0.04
C LEU A 86 -0.73 9.35 1.34
N LEU A 87 -0.14 9.59 2.52
CA LEU A 87 -0.70 9.14 3.80
C LEU A 87 -2.03 9.82 4.12
N ASP A 88 -2.03 11.13 4.32
CA ASP A 88 -3.21 11.90 4.69
C ASP A 88 -4.38 11.70 3.71
N PRO A 89 -4.21 11.90 2.38
CA PRO A 89 -5.34 11.77 1.46
C PRO A 89 -5.88 10.34 1.36
N VAL A 90 -5.04 9.30 1.51
CA VAL A 90 -5.50 7.90 1.40
C VAL A 90 -6.06 7.37 2.71
N LEU A 91 -5.46 7.71 3.85
CA LEU A 91 -5.84 7.20 5.17
C LEU A 91 -6.92 8.06 5.84
N LEU A 92 -6.85 9.38 5.71
CA LEU A 92 -7.74 10.30 6.45
C LEU A 92 -8.71 11.04 5.52
N GLY A 93 -8.37 11.20 4.24
CA GLY A 93 -9.18 11.91 3.25
C GLY A 93 -10.56 11.30 3.01
N THR A 94 -11.46 12.10 2.45
CA THR A 94 -12.79 11.69 1.98
C THR A 94 -12.70 10.66 0.84
N PRO A 95 -13.78 9.92 0.54
CA PRO A 95 -13.82 9.01 -0.60
C PRO A 95 -13.38 9.65 -1.93
N GLN A 96 -13.74 10.92 -2.15
CA GLN A 96 -13.36 11.67 -3.35
C GLN A 96 -11.86 12.00 -3.37
N GLU A 97 -11.29 12.47 -2.27
CA GLU A 97 -9.86 12.79 -2.17
C GLU A 97 -8.98 11.56 -2.35
N VAL A 98 -9.42 10.41 -1.82
CA VAL A 98 -8.75 9.12 -2.06
C VAL A 98 -8.71 8.81 -3.55
N ASP A 99 -9.86 8.89 -4.23
CA ASP A 99 -9.96 8.62 -5.66
C ASP A 99 -9.13 9.60 -6.50
N GLU A 100 -9.17 10.90 -6.18
CA GLU A 100 -8.38 11.92 -6.87
C GLU A 100 -6.88 11.68 -6.71
N THR A 101 -6.44 11.37 -5.50
CA THR A 101 -5.04 11.06 -5.19
C THR A 101 -4.57 9.83 -5.97
N LEU A 102 -5.33 8.74 -5.93
CA LEU A 102 -4.98 7.49 -6.60
C LEU A 102 -5.10 7.56 -8.13
N ARG A 103 -5.90 8.49 -8.67
CA ARG A 103 -5.93 8.76 -10.11
C ARG A 103 -4.70 9.54 -10.59
N ARG A 104 -4.10 10.36 -9.73
CA ARG A 104 -2.87 11.14 -10.01
C ARG A 104 -1.61 10.30 -9.76
N ALA A 105 -1.63 9.41 -8.76
CA ALA A 105 -0.53 8.52 -8.44
C ALA A 105 -0.44 7.31 -9.40
N ARG A 106 0.74 6.69 -9.46
CA ARG A 106 0.85 5.31 -9.97
C ARG A 106 0.27 4.36 -8.92
N VAL A 107 -0.44 3.34 -9.37
CA VAL A 107 -1.05 2.32 -8.50
C VAL A 107 -0.76 0.95 -9.06
N ASP A 108 -0.21 0.06 -8.24
CA ASP A 108 -0.07 -1.35 -8.60
C ASP A 108 -1.45 -2.03 -8.63
N ARG A 109 -2.00 -2.20 -9.83
CA ARG A 109 -3.31 -2.83 -10.00
C ARG A 109 -3.29 -4.32 -9.65
N ARG A 110 -2.14 -4.99 -9.72
CA ARG A 110 -2.04 -6.43 -9.47
C ARG A 110 -2.39 -6.74 -8.03
N VAL A 111 -1.86 -5.95 -7.08
CA VAL A 111 -2.18 -6.14 -5.66
C VAL A 111 -3.66 -5.88 -5.38
N LEU A 112 -4.27 -4.85 -5.99
CA LEU A 112 -5.70 -4.63 -5.87
C LEU A 112 -6.52 -5.83 -6.39
N VAL A 113 -6.15 -6.37 -7.55
CA VAL A 113 -6.80 -7.57 -8.10
C VAL A 113 -6.62 -8.78 -7.19
N ALA A 114 -5.43 -8.97 -6.62
CA ALA A 114 -5.15 -10.08 -5.70
C ALA A 114 -6.04 -10.02 -4.46
N HIS A 115 -6.29 -8.82 -3.95
CA HIS A 115 -7.12 -8.58 -2.77
C HIS A 115 -8.61 -8.37 -3.12
N HIS A 116 -9.11 -9.02 -4.17
CA HIS A 116 -10.54 -9.10 -4.50
C HIS A 116 -11.25 -7.76 -4.77
N VAL A 117 -10.51 -6.68 -5.04
CA VAL A 117 -11.08 -5.39 -5.45
C VAL A 117 -11.94 -5.56 -6.70
N SER A 118 -13.06 -4.82 -6.77
CA SER A 118 -13.98 -4.88 -7.91
C SER A 118 -13.30 -4.47 -9.21
N LEU A 119 -13.19 -5.41 -10.15
CA LEU A 119 -12.53 -5.18 -11.44
C LEU A 119 -13.25 -4.15 -12.29
N GLN A 120 -14.58 -4.12 -12.24
CA GLN A 120 -15.39 -3.16 -13.01
C GLN A 120 -15.15 -1.73 -12.50
N LEU A 121 -15.19 -1.52 -11.19
CA LEU A 121 -14.96 -0.20 -10.60
C LEU A 121 -13.49 0.24 -10.75
N LEU A 122 -12.55 -0.70 -10.66
CA LEU A 122 -11.13 -0.44 -10.89
C LEU A 122 -10.85 0.00 -12.33
N LYS A 123 -11.54 -0.57 -13.33
CA LYS A 123 -11.45 -0.12 -14.73
C LYS A 123 -11.88 1.34 -14.89
N SER A 124 -12.89 1.76 -14.14
CA SER A 124 -13.38 3.15 -14.13
C SER A 124 -12.62 4.06 -13.14
N ARG A 125 -11.51 3.61 -12.56
CA ARG A 125 -10.70 4.36 -11.57
C ARG A 125 -11.52 4.90 -10.38
N ARG A 126 -12.52 4.14 -9.92
CA ARG A 126 -13.30 4.36 -8.69
C ARG A 126 -12.70 3.54 -7.56
N TYR A 127 -11.52 3.92 -7.08
CA TYR A 127 -10.69 3.12 -6.19
C TYR A 127 -11.32 2.90 -4.80
N TYR A 128 -11.84 3.96 -4.18
CA TYR A 128 -12.42 3.88 -2.84
C TYR A 128 -13.61 2.92 -2.78
N GLU A 129 -14.48 2.99 -3.79
CA GLU A 129 -15.62 2.10 -3.91
C GLU A 129 -15.21 0.70 -4.38
N ALA A 130 -14.24 0.58 -5.29
CA ALA A 130 -13.74 -0.71 -5.71
C ALA A 130 -13.18 -1.50 -4.52
N ALA A 131 -12.51 -0.82 -3.58
CA ALA A 131 -11.93 -1.41 -2.40
C ALA A 131 -12.98 -1.89 -1.37
N GLN A 132 -14.28 -1.62 -1.55
CA GLN A 132 -15.33 -2.12 -0.65
C GLN A 132 -15.38 -3.65 -0.61
N SER A 133 -14.98 -4.32 -1.70
CA SER A 133 -14.87 -5.78 -1.77
C SER A 133 -13.49 -6.33 -1.37
N ALA A 134 -12.60 -5.47 -0.85
CA ALA A 134 -11.23 -5.87 -0.56
C ALA A 134 -11.15 -6.84 0.63
N THR A 135 -10.28 -7.83 0.52
CA THR A 135 -9.97 -8.80 1.58
C THR A 135 -8.53 -8.62 2.06
N ALA A 136 -8.25 -8.98 3.32
CA ALA A 136 -6.88 -8.97 3.84
C ALA A 136 -6.03 -10.08 3.19
N GLU A 137 -6.65 -11.20 2.83
CA GLU A 137 -6.00 -12.31 2.13
C GLU A 137 -5.91 -12.02 0.62
N SER A 138 -4.78 -12.40 0.02
CA SER A 138 -4.49 -12.23 -1.40
C SER A 138 -4.69 -13.52 -2.18
N ASP A 139 -5.36 -13.45 -3.32
CA ASP A 139 -5.46 -14.50 -4.34
C ASP A 139 -4.69 -14.09 -5.61
N TRP A 140 -3.42 -14.52 -5.71
CA TRP A 140 -2.60 -14.26 -6.89
C TRP A 140 -3.02 -15.07 -8.13
N ALA A 141 -3.82 -16.13 -8.00
CA ALA A 141 -4.40 -16.80 -9.16
C ALA A 141 -5.41 -15.90 -9.88
N ARG A 142 -6.11 -15.04 -9.15
CA ARG A 142 -6.99 -14.01 -9.71
C ARG A 142 -6.23 -13.01 -10.56
N VAL A 143 -5.02 -12.63 -10.15
CA VAL A 143 -4.15 -11.73 -10.94
C VAL A 143 -3.80 -12.38 -12.28
N ARG A 144 -3.33 -13.64 -12.27
CA ARG A 144 -3.02 -14.38 -13.51
C ARG A 144 -4.23 -14.48 -14.44
N LYS A 145 -5.40 -14.81 -13.87
CA LYS A 145 -6.66 -14.95 -14.62
C LYS A 145 -7.10 -13.66 -15.33
N HIS A 146 -6.91 -12.51 -14.69
CA HIS A 146 -7.50 -11.24 -15.17
C HIS A 146 -6.50 -10.27 -15.80
N LEU A 147 -5.21 -10.39 -15.49
CA LEU A 147 -4.15 -9.52 -16.01
C LEU A 147 -3.14 -10.27 -16.89
N GLY A 148 -3.17 -11.60 -16.94
CA GLY A 148 -2.32 -12.40 -17.83
C GLY A 148 -0.82 -12.33 -17.52
N VAL A 149 -0.47 -11.93 -16.29
CA VAL A 149 0.90 -11.93 -15.75
C VAL A 149 1.24 -13.25 -15.08
#